data_AF-A0A4R0HKX3-F1
#
_entry.id   AF-A0A4R0HKX3-F1
#
_cell.length_a   1.000
_cell.length_b   1.000
_cell.length_c   1.000
_cell.angle_alpha   90.00
_cell.angle_beta   90.00
_cell.angle_gamma   90.00
#
_symmetry.space_group_name_H-M   'P 1'
#
loop_
_entity.id
_entity.type
_entity.pdbx_description
1 polymer ?
#
loop_
_entity_poly.entity_id
_entity_poly.type
_entity_poly.pdbx_seq_one_letter_code
_entity_poly.pdbx_strand_id
1 'polypeptide(L)'
;MWILGVIAAIAIVIVGLVLWWASTGPDDDLDTDEDFAVQRRWEWESQLTEQQEKALMEGLQSYHKSKDGPIAVHSEHAEVTLFAPYTVISLYLLAQRFVALGPDAVSYPMSSVGRLLDECADKEQPGVLHLRHDWFPDEGVDGMDTGAFADLAMDVLMQHPDRRVSLASWNGDGLVDAVVGATDPSLHTNRLALDLARVLEQYGEARQAQPQTSPIDLLRTILPRMVASEAPGVLWIRPANDDERTALGTH
;
A
#
# COMPACT_ATOMS: atom_id res chain seq x y z
N MET A 1 1.62 56.19 26.70
CA MET A 1 0.51 55.53 27.42
C MET A 1 0.06 54.19 26.80
N TRP A 2 0.80 53.59 25.85
CA TRP A 2 0.36 52.36 25.16
C TRP A 2 1.16 51.11 25.59
N ILE A 3 2.34 51.29 26.18
CA ILE A 3 3.23 50.20 26.64
C ILE A 3 2.67 49.52 27.90
N LEU A 4 2.02 50.27 28.81
CA LEU A 4 1.38 49.70 30.00
C LEU A 4 0.15 48.83 29.67
N GLY A 5 -0.57 49.12 28.58
CA GLY A 5 -1.71 48.32 28.14
C GLY A 5 -1.31 46.96 27.54
N VAL A 6 -0.18 46.91 26.85
CA VAL A 6 0.35 45.67 26.24
C VAL A 6 0.87 44.71 27.32
N ILE A 7 1.52 45.22 28.37
CA ILE A 7 2.03 44.39 29.48
C ILE A 7 0.88 43.78 30.30
N ALA A 8 -0.21 44.52 30.51
CA ALA A 8 -1.38 44.01 31.22
C ALA A 8 -2.11 42.91 30.44
N ALA A 9 -2.19 43.02 29.10
CA ALA A 9 -2.81 42.00 28.25
C ALA A 9 -2.03 40.68 28.23
N ILE A 10 -0.68 40.75 28.22
CA ILE A 10 0.18 39.55 28.24
C ILE A 10 0.07 38.82 29.58
N ALA A 11 -0.02 39.54 30.70
CA ALA A 11 -0.16 38.93 32.02
C ALA A 11 -1.47 38.13 32.16
N ILE A 12 -2.58 38.60 31.57
CA ILE A 12 -3.88 37.92 31.61
C ILE A 12 -3.85 36.60 30.81
N VAL A 13 -3.18 36.59 29.65
CA VAL A 13 -3.05 35.39 28.81
C VAL A 13 -2.22 34.32 29.52
N ILE A 14 -1.13 34.71 30.18
CA ILE A 14 -0.26 33.76 30.91
C ILE A 14 -1.00 33.17 32.12
N VAL A 15 -1.75 33.98 32.87
CA VAL A 15 -2.53 33.50 34.02
C VAL A 15 -3.66 32.55 33.59
N GLY A 16 -4.32 32.84 32.46
CA GLY A 16 -5.31 31.93 31.87
C GLY A 16 -4.71 30.59 31.43
N LEU A 17 -3.51 30.61 30.83
CA LEU A 17 -2.80 29.41 30.40
C LEU A 17 -2.34 28.55 31.59
N VAL A 18 -1.85 29.18 32.66
CA VAL A 18 -1.40 28.49 33.88
C VAL A 18 -2.58 27.92 34.66
N LEU A 19 -3.72 28.62 34.72
CA LEU A 19 -4.94 28.09 35.35
C LEU A 19 -5.55 26.93 34.55
N TRP A 20 -5.51 26.99 33.21
CA TRP A 20 -5.97 25.89 32.35
C TRP A 20 -5.06 24.65 32.46
N TRP A 21 -3.75 24.85 32.59
CA TRP A 21 -2.79 23.75 32.79
C TRP A 21 -2.84 23.18 34.22
N ALA A 22 -3.15 24.00 35.22
CA ALA A 22 -3.35 23.56 36.60
C ALA A 22 -4.70 22.87 36.83
N SER A 23 -5.73 23.15 36.01
CA SER A 23 -6.99 22.39 35.99
C SER A 23 -6.90 21.07 35.24
N THR A 24 -5.73 20.74 34.66
CA THR A 24 -5.45 19.46 33.98
C THR A 24 -4.43 18.63 34.77
N GLY A 25 -4.64 18.52 36.08
CA GLY A 25 -4.03 17.51 36.97
C GLY A 25 -4.97 16.31 37.19
N PRO A 26 -4.45 15.17 37.68
CA PRO A 26 -4.96 13.84 37.37
C PRO A 26 -6.21 13.48 38.16
N ASP A 27 -7.31 13.19 37.46
CA ASP A 27 -8.48 12.55 38.06
C ASP A 27 -8.32 11.03 37.98
N ASP A 28 -8.04 10.45 39.15
CA ASP A 28 -8.51 9.12 39.55
C ASP A 28 -10.04 9.18 39.59
N ASP A 29 -10.72 8.58 38.62
CA ASP A 29 -12.02 7.97 38.85
C ASP A 29 -12.21 6.74 37.95
N LEU A 30 -12.63 5.66 38.60
CA LEU A 30 -12.73 4.30 38.10
C LEU A 30 -13.99 4.11 37.23
N ASP A 31 -13.90 3.14 36.32
CA ASP A 31 -14.97 2.54 35.50
C ASP A 31 -15.51 3.35 34.31
N THR A 32 -14.81 3.20 33.17
CA THR A 32 -15.42 2.86 31.87
C THR A 32 -14.31 2.35 30.94
N ASP A 33 -14.07 1.04 30.98
CA ASP A 33 -13.07 0.32 30.16
C ASP A 33 -13.45 0.23 28.65
N GLU A 34 -14.23 1.17 28.10
CA GLU A 34 -14.78 1.06 26.72
C GLU A 34 -14.60 2.28 25.78
N ASP A 35 -14.03 3.42 26.20
CA ASP A 35 -14.05 4.64 25.34
C ASP A 35 -12.68 5.21 24.91
N PHE A 36 -11.58 4.48 25.14
CA PHE A 36 -10.25 4.83 24.62
C PHE A 36 -9.60 3.71 23.82
N ALA A 37 -10.38 2.96 23.03
CA ALA A 37 -9.79 2.24 21.91
C ALA A 37 -9.09 3.28 21.03
N VAL A 38 -7.76 3.35 21.08
CA VAL A 38 -6.96 4.20 20.19
C VAL A 38 -7.46 3.91 18.80
N GLN A 39 -8.09 4.91 18.17
CA GLN A 39 -8.74 4.72 16.88
C GLN A 39 -7.69 4.18 15.93
N ARG A 40 -7.79 2.88 15.61
CA ARG A 40 -6.85 2.21 14.71
C ARG A 40 -6.78 3.02 13.45
N ARG A 41 -5.56 3.45 13.13
CA ARG A 41 -5.33 4.55 12.21
C ARG A 41 -5.52 4.08 10.78
N TRP A 42 -5.27 2.80 10.52
CA TRP A 42 -5.33 2.23 9.19
C TRP A 42 -6.32 1.07 9.12
N GLU A 43 -7.05 0.97 8.01
CA GLU A 43 -8.11 -0.03 7.84
C GLU A 43 -7.63 -1.47 8.01
N TRP A 44 -6.41 -1.81 7.60
CA TRP A 44 -5.89 -3.18 7.75
C TRP A 44 -5.72 -3.59 9.21
N GLU A 45 -5.45 -2.64 10.11
CA GLU A 45 -5.31 -2.87 11.56
C GLU A 45 -6.63 -3.32 12.18
N SER A 46 -7.78 -2.97 11.56
CA SER A 46 -9.11 -3.39 12.04
C SER A 46 -9.30 -4.90 12.08
N GLN A 47 -8.51 -5.67 11.32
CA GLN A 47 -8.55 -7.14 11.30
C GLN A 47 -7.91 -7.80 12.53
N LEU A 48 -7.10 -7.05 13.28
CA LEU A 48 -6.31 -7.59 14.38
C LEU A 48 -6.97 -7.28 15.73
N THR A 49 -6.55 -7.91 16.82
CA THR A 49 -6.69 -7.31 18.15
C THR A 49 -5.48 -6.43 18.43
N GLU A 50 -5.53 -5.53 19.42
CA GLU A 50 -4.35 -4.72 19.78
C GLU A 50 -3.14 -5.59 20.11
N GLN A 51 -3.38 -6.73 20.78
CA GLN A 51 -2.34 -7.70 21.10
C GLN A 51 -1.75 -8.35 19.83
N GLN A 52 -2.59 -8.71 18.87
CA GLN A 52 -2.13 -9.28 17.59
C GLN A 52 -1.37 -8.27 16.75
N GLU A 53 -1.84 -7.02 16.69
CA GLU A 53 -1.15 -5.92 16.01
C GLU A 53 0.24 -5.69 16.60
N LYS A 54 0.33 -5.56 17.93
CA LYS A 54 1.61 -5.43 18.63
C LYS A 54 2.56 -6.58 18.31
N ALA A 55 2.06 -7.82 18.36
CA ALA A 55 2.86 -9.01 18.08
C ALA A 55 3.33 -9.05 16.61
N LEU A 56 2.46 -8.73 15.65
CA LEU A 56 2.81 -8.63 14.24
C LEU A 56 3.92 -7.60 14.02
N MET A 57 3.78 -6.40 14.59
CA MET A 57 4.77 -5.32 14.46
C MET A 57 6.10 -5.67 15.14
N GLU A 58 6.06 -6.33 16.30
CA GLU A 58 7.26 -6.86 16.98
C GLU A 58 7.97 -7.91 16.13
N GLY A 59 7.21 -8.80 15.48
CA GLY A 59 7.74 -9.79 14.54
C GLY A 59 8.41 -9.15 13.33
N LEU A 60 7.76 -8.17 12.69
CA LEU A 60 8.32 -7.42 11.55
C LEU A 60 9.59 -6.66 11.95
N GLN A 61 9.58 -5.99 13.11
CA GLN A 61 10.75 -5.28 13.60
C GLN A 61 11.92 -6.23 13.92
N SER A 62 11.62 -7.42 14.44
CA SER A 62 12.63 -8.45 14.72
C SER A 62 13.21 -9.03 13.43
N TYR A 63 12.35 -9.29 12.43
CA TYR A 63 12.78 -9.74 11.11
C TYR A 63 13.69 -8.72 10.43
N HIS A 64 13.33 -7.43 10.44
CA HIS A 64 14.15 -6.34 9.89
C HIS A 64 15.57 -6.29 10.47
N LYS A 65 15.73 -6.67 11.74
CA LYS A 65 17.03 -6.69 12.44
C LYS A 65 17.80 -8.01 12.23
N SER A 66 17.18 -9.00 11.59
CA SER A 66 17.77 -10.32 11.35
C SER A 66 18.72 -10.32 10.15
N LYS A 67 19.36 -11.45 9.90
CA LYS A 67 20.23 -11.63 8.71
C LYS A 67 19.44 -11.82 7.43
N ASP A 68 18.19 -12.25 7.53
CA ASP A 68 17.31 -12.58 6.40
C ASP A 68 16.64 -11.32 5.81
N GLY A 69 17.00 -10.15 6.35
CA GLY A 69 17.11 -8.92 5.57
C GLY A 69 16.64 -7.67 6.31
N PRO A 70 17.03 -6.48 5.83
CA PRO A 70 16.19 -5.32 6.05
C PRO A 70 14.88 -5.50 5.27
N ILE A 71 13.77 -5.14 5.89
CA ILE A 71 12.47 -4.93 5.24
C ILE A 71 12.04 -3.47 5.43
N ALA A 72 11.21 -2.94 4.54
CA ALA A 72 10.52 -1.68 4.76
C ALA A 72 9.04 -1.95 5.07
N VAL A 73 8.49 -1.28 6.07
CA VAL A 73 7.06 -1.37 6.43
C VAL A 73 6.46 0.01 6.23
N HIS A 74 5.47 0.10 5.33
CA HIS A 74 4.75 1.33 5.01
C HIS A 74 3.29 1.18 5.46
N SER A 75 3.03 1.37 6.76
CA SER A 75 1.70 1.16 7.35
C SER A 75 0.61 2.03 6.72
N GLU A 76 0.97 3.26 6.33
CA GLU A 76 0.11 4.21 5.61
C GLU A 76 -0.32 3.72 4.23
N HIS A 77 0.54 2.93 3.59
CA HIS A 77 0.31 2.33 2.28
C HIS A 77 -0.10 0.86 2.37
N ALA A 78 -0.28 0.35 3.59
CA ALA A 78 -0.63 -1.02 3.89
C ALA A 78 0.27 -2.08 3.22
N GLU A 79 1.59 -1.84 3.11
CA GLU A 79 2.54 -2.78 2.50
C GLU A 79 3.82 -3.04 3.31
N VAL A 80 4.43 -4.19 3.04
CA VAL A 80 5.77 -4.59 3.46
C VAL A 80 6.60 -4.91 2.24
N THR A 81 7.81 -4.36 2.18
CA THR A 81 8.75 -4.57 1.08
C THR A 81 9.96 -5.36 1.56
N LEU A 82 10.20 -6.52 0.94
CA LEU A 82 11.43 -7.31 1.05
C LEU A 82 12.37 -6.88 -0.07
N PHE A 83 13.68 -6.78 0.18
CA PHE A 83 14.64 -6.34 -0.84
C PHE A 83 15.39 -7.49 -1.53
N ALA A 84 15.29 -8.72 -1.01
CA ALA A 84 15.97 -9.89 -1.56
C ALA A 84 15.13 -11.17 -1.32
N PRO A 85 14.33 -11.63 -2.30
CA PRO A 85 14.02 -10.97 -3.58
C PRO A 85 13.17 -9.70 -3.40
N TYR A 86 13.20 -8.77 -4.37
CA TYR A 86 12.42 -7.54 -4.28
C TYR A 86 10.93 -7.83 -4.41
N THR A 87 10.21 -7.75 -3.29
CA THR A 87 8.84 -8.25 -3.15
C THR A 87 8.01 -7.29 -2.33
N VAL A 88 6.84 -6.92 -2.83
CA VAL A 88 5.85 -6.10 -2.13
C VAL A 88 4.72 -7.01 -1.64
N ILE A 89 4.41 -6.95 -0.35
CA ILE A 89 3.41 -7.77 0.32
C ILE A 89 2.37 -6.87 0.97
N SER A 90 1.09 -7.16 0.74
CA SER A 90 -0.02 -6.49 1.42
C SER A 90 -0.04 -6.78 2.92
N LEU A 91 -0.14 -5.74 3.74
CA LEU A 91 -0.41 -5.85 5.17
C LEU A 91 -1.80 -6.44 5.46
N TYR A 92 -2.78 -6.32 4.56
CA TYR A 92 -4.07 -7.02 4.71
C TYR A 92 -3.87 -8.54 4.63
N LEU A 93 -3.07 -9.02 3.68
CA LEU A 93 -2.74 -10.44 3.55
C LEU A 93 -1.98 -10.95 4.78
N LEU A 94 -0.96 -10.21 5.21
CA LEU A 94 -0.17 -10.58 6.39
C LEU A 94 -1.02 -10.60 7.66
N ALA A 95 -1.86 -9.58 7.89
CA ALA A 95 -2.75 -9.53 9.04
C ALA A 95 -3.72 -10.72 9.05
N GLN A 96 -4.38 -11.00 7.91
CA GLN A 96 -5.29 -12.14 7.78
C GLN A 96 -4.58 -13.47 8.10
N ARG A 97 -3.40 -13.70 7.52
CA ARG A 97 -2.63 -14.93 7.75
C ARG A 97 -2.13 -15.02 9.18
N PHE A 98 -1.69 -13.91 9.77
CA PHE A 98 -1.25 -13.85 11.17
C PHE A 98 -2.38 -14.22 12.13
N VAL A 99 -3.60 -13.71 11.91
CA VAL A 99 -4.79 -14.10 12.68
C VAL A 99 -5.08 -15.60 12.51
N ALA A 100 -4.96 -16.14 11.30
CA ALA A 100 -5.19 -17.55 11.02
C ALA A 100 -4.21 -18.50 11.74
N LEU A 101 -3.02 -18.02 12.13
CA LEU A 101 -2.07 -18.77 12.95
C LEU A 101 -2.48 -18.86 14.43
N GLY A 102 -3.42 -18.02 14.87
CA GLY A 102 -3.97 -18.08 16.23
C GLY A 102 -3.00 -17.65 17.33
N PRO A 103 -3.20 -18.10 18.58
CA PRO A 103 -2.45 -17.65 19.76
C PRO A 103 -0.93 -17.89 19.70
N ASP A 104 -0.49 -18.89 18.93
CA ASP A 104 0.92 -19.22 18.77
C ASP A 104 1.68 -18.08 18.07
N ALA A 105 1.02 -17.37 17.14
CA ALA A 105 1.63 -16.22 16.47
C ALA A 105 1.88 -15.05 17.42
N VAL A 106 1.02 -14.86 18.41
CA VAL A 106 1.21 -13.85 19.47
C VAL A 106 2.31 -14.27 20.44
N SER A 107 2.42 -15.56 20.74
CA SER A 107 3.41 -16.10 21.67
C SER A 107 4.82 -16.15 21.07
N TYR A 108 4.91 -16.35 19.75
CA TYR A 108 6.16 -16.45 19.00
C TYR A 108 6.12 -15.57 17.74
N PRO A 109 6.09 -14.23 17.90
CA PRO A 109 5.88 -13.30 16.81
C PRO A 109 6.99 -13.33 15.75
N MET A 110 8.25 -13.41 16.19
CA MET A 110 9.40 -13.43 15.27
C MET A 110 9.37 -14.63 14.32
N SER A 111 9.22 -15.85 14.85
CA SER A 111 9.19 -17.06 14.01
C SER A 111 7.95 -17.13 13.14
N SER A 112 6.83 -16.61 13.62
CA SER A 112 5.56 -16.62 12.87
C SER A 112 5.59 -15.64 11.71
N VAL A 113 6.06 -14.41 11.95
CA VAL A 113 6.21 -13.40 10.89
C VAL A 113 7.29 -13.82 9.89
N GLY A 114 8.45 -14.32 10.34
CA GLY A 114 9.48 -14.80 9.44
C GLY A 114 8.96 -15.86 8.47
N ARG A 115 8.27 -16.88 8.99
CA ARG A 115 7.63 -17.89 8.15
C ARG A 115 6.61 -17.32 7.17
N LEU A 116 5.77 -16.37 7.59
CA LEU A 116 4.78 -15.75 6.70
C LEU A 116 5.44 -14.92 5.59
N LEU A 117 6.53 -14.23 5.88
CA LEU A 117 7.28 -13.47 4.88
C LEU A 117 7.94 -14.41 3.87
N ASP A 118 8.58 -15.49 4.33
CA ASP A 118 9.19 -16.51 3.46
C ASP A 118 8.13 -17.16 2.55
N GLU A 119 7.00 -17.61 3.14
CA GLU A 119 5.89 -18.22 2.39
C GLU A 119 5.29 -17.25 1.35
N CYS A 120 5.26 -15.95 1.64
CA CYS A 120 4.82 -14.94 0.68
C CYS A 120 5.86 -14.70 -0.41
N ALA A 121 7.14 -14.59 -0.06
CA ALA A 121 8.23 -14.35 -1.02
C ALA A 121 8.45 -15.51 -2.00
N ASP A 122 8.06 -16.73 -1.63
CA ASP A 122 8.24 -17.92 -2.47
C ASP A 122 7.31 -17.95 -3.69
N LYS A 123 6.17 -17.24 -3.66
CA LYS A 123 5.14 -17.37 -4.70
C LYS A 123 4.31 -16.11 -4.91
N GLU A 124 4.24 -15.66 -6.17
CA GLU A 124 3.24 -14.67 -6.60
C GLU A 124 1.81 -15.19 -6.38
N GLN A 125 1.00 -14.39 -5.68
CA GLN A 125 -0.38 -14.68 -5.31
C GLN A 125 -1.12 -13.36 -5.02
N PRO A 126 -2.46 -13.34 -4.92
CA PRO A 126 -3.18 -12.14 -4.52
C PRO A 126 -2.62 -11.54 -3.23
N GLY A 127 -2.22 -10.27 -3.28
CA GLY A 127 -1.57 -9.56 -2.17
C GLY A 127 -0.04 -9.73 -2.08
N VAL A 128 0.60 -10.35 -3.07
CA VAL A 128 2.07 -10.39 -3.24
C VAL A 128 2.48 -10.03 -4.67
N LEU A 129 3.43 -9.10 -4.81
CA LEU A 129 4.02 -8.69 -6.09
C LEU A 129 5.53 -8.90 -6.07
N HIS A 130 6.06 -9.64 -7.05
CA HIS A 130 7.50 -9.81 -7.22
C HIS A 130 7.99 -8.83 -8.29
N LEU A 131 8.96 -7.99 -7.94
CA LEU A 131 9.55 -7.02 -8.84
C LEU A 131 10.88 -7.53 -9.37
N ARG A 132 11.13 -7.30 -10.65
CA ARG A 132 12.37 -7.71 -11.32
C ARG A 132 13.29 -6.53 -11.51
N HIS A 133 14.55 -6.74 -11.16
CA HIS A 133 15.63 -5.84 -11.54
C HIS A 133 15.90 -6.00 -13.05
N ASP A 134 16.44 -4.94 -13.66
CA ASP A 134 16.87 -4.94 -15.07
C ASP A 134 15.77 -5.44 -16.03
N TRP A 135 14.52 -5.06 -15.76
CA TRP A 135 13.36 -5.58 -16.48
C TRP A 135 13.17 -4.99 -17.88
N PHE A 136 13.77 -3.84 -18.15
CA PHE A 136 13.61 -3.11 -19.41
C PHE A 136 14.90 -3.20 -20.25
N PRO A 137 14.82 -3.48 -21.55
CA PRO A 137 16.00 -3.59 -22.40
C PRO A 137 16.70 -2.23 -22.60
N ASP A 138 18.02 -2.24 -22.59
CA ASP A 138 18.85 -1.04 -22.76
C ASP A 138 18.60 -0.33 -24.11
N GLU A 139 18.31 -1.09 -25.16
CA GLU A 139 17.98 -0.57 -26.49
C GLU A 139 16.58 0.06 -26.59
N GLY A 140 15.75 -0.11 -25.56
CA GLY A 140 14.37 0.32 -25.54
C GLY A 140 13.42 -0.57 -26.36
N VAL A 141 12.13 -0.22 -26.34
CA VAL A 141 11.07 -0.96 -27.04
C VAL A 141 10.21 0.01 -27.84
N ASP A 142 10.07 -0.25 -29.14
CA ASP A 142 9.31 0.62 -30.07
C ASP A 142 9.73 2.10 -30.02
N GLY A 143 11.02 2.36 -29.77
CA GLY A 143 11.59 3.70 -29.62
C GLY A 143 11.31 4.37 -28.27
N MET A 144 10.72 3.65 -27.31
CA MET A 144 10.50 4.12 -25.94
C MET A 144 11.64 3.65 -25.03
N ASP A 145 12.12 4.55 -24.18
CA ASP A 145 12.91 4.19 -23.00
C ASP A 145 11.99 3.72 -21.84
N THR A 146 12.60 3.36 -20.71
CA THR A 146 11.89 2.86 -19.53
C THR A 146 10.86 3.86 -19.01
N GLY A 147 11.20 5.15 -18.98
CA GLY A 147 10.32 6.20 -18.49
C GLY A 147 9.13 6.41 -19.42
N ALA A 148 9.37 6.49 -20.72
CA ALA A 148 8.32 6.63 -21.72
C ALA A 148 7.35 5.44 -21.72
N PHE A 149 7.84 4.21 -21.49
CA PHE A 149 6.97 3.04 -21.36
C PHE A 149 6.12 3.09 -20.08
N ALA A 150 6.72 3.48 -18.94
CA ALA A 150 6.01 3.65 -17.67
C ALA A 150 4.95 4.75 -17.76
N ASP A 151 5.29 5.90 -18.35
CA ASP A 151 4.36 7.00 -18.60
C ASP A 151 3.19 6.56 -19.45
N LEU A 152 3.45 5.77 -20.52
CA LEU A 152 2.38 5.26 -21.37
C LEU A 152 1.45 4.29 -20.62
N ALA A 153 2.00 3.44 -19.75
CA ALA A 153 1.20 2.55 -18.91
C ALA A 153 0.35 3.34 -17.90
N MET A 154 0.93 4.36 -17.24
CA MET A 154 0.21 5.26 -16.34
C MET A 154 -0.89 6.04 -17.07
N ASP A 155 -0.60 6.55 -18.27
CA ASP A 155 -1.58 7.26 -19.10
C ASP A 155 -2.78 6.38 -19.43
N VAL A 156 -2.57 5.10 -19.75
CA VAL A 156 -3.67 4.16 -20.02
C VAL A 156 -4.53 3.95 -18.78
N LEU A 157 -3.94 3.81 -17.59
CA LEU A 157 -4.69 3.68 -16.33
C LEU A 157 -5.48 4.96 -16.01
N MET A 158 -4.83 6.12 -16.12
CA MET A 158 -5.42 7.42 -15.80
C MET A 158 -6.53 7.83 -16.77
N GLN A 159 -6.41 7.43 -18.05
CA GLN A 159 -7.41 7.73 -19.09
C GLN A 159 -8.51 6.67 -19.19
N HIS A 160 -8.61 5.74 -18.22
CA HIS A 160 -9.66 4.73 -18.24
C HIS A 160 -11.06 5.39 -18.25
N PRO A 161 -12.03 4.89 -19.04
CA PRO A 161 -13.34 5.53 -19.21
C PRO A 161 -14.08 5.85 -17.92
N ASP A 162 -13.96 4.99 -16.90
CA ASP A 162 -14.62 5.17 -15.61
C ASP A 162 -13.97 6.24 -14.73
N ARG A 163 -12.76 6.72 -15.08
CA ARG A 163 -12.01 7.80 -14.38
C ARG A 163 -11.89 7.59 -12.87
N ARG A 164 -11.90 6.33 -12.42
CA ARG A 164 -11.73 5.98 -11.00
C ARG A 164 -10.28 6.00 -10.56
N VAL A 165 -9.33 5.97 -11.49
CA VAL A 165 -7.92 6.20 -11.16
C VAL A 165 -7.68 7.69 -10.98
N SER A 166 -7.37 8.11 -9.76
CA SER A 166 -7.18 9.53 -9.41
C SER A 166 -5.72 9.95 -9.38
N LEU A 167 -4.82 8.98 -9.20
CA LEU A 167 -3.37 9.18 -9.17
C LEU A 167 -2.70 7.92 -9.71
N ALA A 168 -1.64 8.10 -10.48
CA ALA A 168 -0.69 7.05 -10.82
C ALA A 168 0.75 7.57 -10.65
N SER A 169 1.66 6.72 -10.20
CA SER A 169 3.07 7.04 -10.01
C SER A 169 3.95 5.84 -10.30
N TRP A 170 5.13 6.09 -10.84
CA TRP A 170 6.17 5.09 -11.09
C TRP A 170 7.37 5.33 -10.17
N ASN A 171 7.92 4.27 -9.59
CA ASN A 171 9.01 4.37 -8.61
C ASN A 171 10.44 4.28 -9.22
N GLY A 172 10.57 4.04 -10.52
CA GLY A 172 11.87 3.80 -11.18
C GLY A 172 12.23 2.31 -11.31
N ASP A 173 11.84 1.49 -10.35
CA ASP A 173 12.22 0.07 -10.23
C ASP A 173 11.19 -0.88 -10.87
N GLY A 174 10.43 -0.38 -11.84
CA GLY A 174 9.42 -1.16 -12.56
C GLY A 174 8.08 -1.32 -11.85
N LEU A 175 7.81 -0.59 -10.76
CA LEU A 175 6.51 -0.58 -10.11
C LEU A 175 5.70 0.65 -10.51
N VAL A 176 4.49 0.43 -11.03
CA VAL A 176 3.47 1.48 -11.16
C VAL A 176 2.42 1.31 -10.09
N ASP A 177 2.20 2.36 -9.32
CA ASP A 177 1.14 2.48 -8.32
C ASP A 177 0.03 3.36 -8.83
N ALA A 178 -1.21 2.99 -8.53
CA ALA A 178 -2.41 3.72 -8.90
C ALA A 178 -3.42 3.75 -7.74
N VAL A 179 -4.00 4.92 -7.48
CA VAL A 179 -5.09 5.08 -6.51
C VAL A 179 -6.41 4.95 -7.24
N VAL A 180 -7.22 3.98 -6.83
CA VAL A 180 -8.50 3.63 -7.45
C VAL A 180 -9.62 3.99 -6.48
N GLY A 181 -10.41 5.01 -6.82
CA GLY A 181 -11.59 5.40 -6.06
C GLY A 181 -12.63 4.29 -6.03
N ALA A 182 -13.38 4.15 -4.93
CA ALA A 182 -14.52 3.24 -4.84
C ALA A 182 -15.73 3.75 -5.65
N THR A 183 -16.63 2.84 -6.07
CA THR A 183 -17.90 3.23 -6.71
C THR A 183 -18.82 3.90 -5.69
N ASP A 184 -18.83 3.35 -4.47
CA ASP A 184 -19.52 3.92 -3.33
C ASP A 184 -18.61 4.95 -2.65
N PRO A 185 -19.00 6.24 -2.59
CA PRO A 185 -18.21 7.28 -1.93
C PRO A 185 -17.99 7.06 -0.43
N SER A 186 -18.75 6.17 0.20
CA SER A 186 -18.58 5.78 1.60
C SER A 186 -17.45 4.77 1.82
N LEU A 187 -16.92 4.17 0.76
CA LEU A 187 -15.79 3.23 0.80
C LEU A 187 -14.46 3.94 0.53
N HIS A 188 -13.39 3.48 1.18
CA HIS A 188 -12.05 4.02 0.99
C HIS A 188 -11.46 3.64 -0.37
N THR A 189 -10.61 4.51 -0.91
CA THR A 189 -9.82 4.25 -2.12
C THR A 189 -8.99 2.98 -1.95
N ASN A 190 -8.89 2.17 -3.01
CA ASN A 190 -7.96 1.05 -3.09
C ASN A 190 -6.67 1.51 -3.78
N ARG A 191 -5.57 0.78 -3.57
CA ARG A 191 -4.33 0.94 -4.33
C ARG A 191 -4.10 -0.29 -5.19
N LEU A 192 -3.77 -0.04 -6.45
CA LEU A 192 -3.35 -1.01 -7.43
C LEU A 192 -1.85 -0.81 -7.69
N ALA A 193 -1.09 -1.89 -7.68
CA ALA A 193 0.33 -1.95 -7.97
C ALA A 193 0.56 -2.91 -9.14
N LEU A 194 1.38 -2.51 -10.11
CA LEU A 194 1.67 -3.27 -11.32
C LEU A 194 3.18 -3.44 -11.50
N ASP A 195 3.60 -4.67 -11.81
CA ASP A 195 4.96 -4.99 -12.25
C ASP A 195 5.08 -4.69 -13.76
N LEU A 196 5.80 -3.63 -14.11
CA LEU A 196 6.06 -3.24 -15.49
C LEU A 196 6.86 -4.29 -16.26
N ALA A 197 7.63 -5.16 -15.60
CA ALA A 197 8.28 -6.29 -16.27
C ALA A 197 7.24 -7.24 -16.87
N ARG A 198 6.19 -7.56 -16.11
CA ARG A 198 5.06 -8.40 -16.57
C ARG A 198 4.23 -7.70 -17.64
N VAL A 199 4.04 -6.38 -17.52
CA VAL A 199 3.39 -5.58 -18.56
C VAL A 199 4.21 -5.63 -19.85
N LEU A 200 5.53 -5.50 -19.77
CA LEU A 200 6.42 -5.54 -20.92
C LEU A 200 6.44 -6.92 -21.60
N GLU A 201 6.42 -8.02 -20.84
CA GLU A 201 6.29 -9.38 -21.39
C GLU A 201 5.01 -9.52 -22.24
N GLN A 202 3.87 -9.15 -21.66
CA GLN A 202 2.58 -9.18 -22.35
C GLN A 202 2.54 -8.24 -23.55
N TYR A 203 3.21 -7.09 -23.44
CA TYR A 203 3.37 -6.14 -24.54
C TYR A 203 4.18 -6.74 -25.69
N GLY A 204 5.30 -7.40 -25.40
CA GLY A 204 6.14 -8.07 -26.40
C GLY A 204 5.37 -9.15 -27.16
N GLU A 205 4.60 -9.99 -26.46
CA GLU A 205 3.73 -10.99 -27.08
C GLU A 205 2.67 -10.35 -27.99
N ALA A 206 1.98 -9.32 -27.50
CA ALA A 206 0.96 -8.61 -28.26
C ALA A 206 1.54 -7.88 -29.49
N ARG A 207 2.72 -7.28 -29.34
CA ARG A 207 3.47 -6.60 -30.41
C ARG A 207 3.85 -7.57 -31.53
N GLN A 208 4.30 -8.77 -31.20
CA GLN A 208 4.59 -9.81 -32.19
C GLN A 208 3.32 -10.25 -32.95
N ALA A 209 2.20 -10.41 -32.23
CA ALA A 209 0.93 -10.79 -32.84
C ALA A 209 0.30 -9.67 -33.68
N GLN A 210 0.51 -8.41 -33.30
CA GLN A 210 -0.09 -7.23 -33.93
C GLN A 210 0.94 -6.11 -34.20
N PRO A 211 1.87 -6.30 -35.14
CA PRO A 211 3.02 -5.40 -35.32
C PRO A 211 2.63 -3.96 -35.67
N GLN A 212 1.49 -3.76 -36.32
CA GLN A 212 1.03 -2.46 -36.83
C GLN A 212 0.15 -1.69 -35.84
N THR A 213 -0.28 -2.30 -34.73
CA THR A 213 -1.14 -1.64 -33.73
C THR A 213 -0.32 -0.61 -32.93
N SER A 214 -0.89 0.55 -32.60
CA SER A 214 -0.12 1.54 -31.85
C SER A 214 0.26 1.01 -30.44
N PRO A 215 1.41 1.43 -29.86
CA PRO A 215 1.79 1.03 -28.48
C PRO A 215 0.69 1.26 -27.45
N ILE A 216 0.03 2.42 -27.50
CA ILE A 216 -1.03 2.78 -26.57
C ILE A 216 -2.25 1.85 -26.70
N ASP A 217 -2.62 1.45 -27.92
CA ASP A 217 -3.78 0.59 -28.13
C ASP A 217 -3.50 -0.86 -27.69
N LEU A 218 -2.25 -1.32 -27.80
CA LEU A 218 -1.84 -2.60 -27.19
C LEU A 218 -1.97 -2.54 -25.67
N LEU A 219 -1.43 -1.50 -25.02
CA LEU A 219 -1.50 -1.37 -23.56
C LEU A 219 -2.93 -1.20 -23.05
N ARG A 220 -3.80 -0.50 -23.80
CA ARG A 220 -5.25 -0.42 -23.53
C ARG A 220 -5.95 -1.77 -23.56
N THR A 221 -5.38 -2.76 -24.25
CA THR A 221 -5.90 -4.13 -24.25
C THR A 221 -5.28 -4.98 -23.13
N ILE A 222 -3.99 -4.78 -22.86
CA ILE A 222 -3.20 -5.57 -21.91
C ILE A 222 -3.57 -5.23 -20.47
N LEU A 223 -3.51 -3.96 -20.08
CA LEU A 223 -3.63 -3.54 -18.68
C LEU A 223 -5.00 -3.90 -18.09
N PRO A 224 -6.15 -3.64 -18.75
CA PRO A 224 -7.44 -4.04 -18.20
C PRO A 224 -7.57 -5.55 -17.97
N ARG A 225 -7.06 -6.34 -18.91
CA ARG A 225 -7.07 -7.80 -18.80
C ARG A 225 -6.20 -8.29 -17.63
N MET A 226 -5.02 -7.70 -17.44
CA MET A 226 -4.16 -8.03 -16.30
C MET A 226 -4.86 -7.71 -14.97
N VAL A 227 -5.42 -6.50 -14.84
CA VAL A 227 -6.09 -6.05 -13.62
C VAL A 227 -7.32 -6.90 -13.28
N ALA A 228 -8.10 -7.30 -14.29
CA ALA A 228 -9.31 -8.10 -14.08
C ALA A 228 -9.02 -9.56 -13.70
N SER A 229 -7.88 -10.12 -14.10
CA SER A 229 -7.59 -11.56 -13.97
C SER A 229 -6.79 -11.93 -12.70
N GLU A 230 -6.42 -10.96 -11.86
CA GLU A 230 -5.46 -11.17 -10.75
C GLU A 230 -4.22 -11.95 -11.22
N ALA A 231 -3.79 -11.70 -12.45
CA ALA A 231 -2.64 -12.35 -13.04
C ALA A 231 -1.35 -11.98 -12.28
N PRO A 232 -0.30 -12.83 -12.36
CA PRO A 232 1.05 -12.47 -11.99
C PRO A 232 1.44 -11.06 -12.47
N GLY A 233 2.04 -10.26 -11.60
CA GLY A 233 2.35 -8.86 -11.87
C GLY A 233 1.28 -7.83 -11.49
N VAL A 234 0.22 -8.23 -10.79
CA VAL A 234 -0.81 -7.32 -10.27
C VAL A 234 -0.98 -7.51 -8.76
N LEU A 235 -0.97 -6.40 -8.02
CA LEU A 235 -1.28 -6.38 -6.60
C LEU A 235 -2.35 -5.34 -6.30
N TRP A 236 -3.46 -5.80 -5.73
CA TRP A 236 -4.41 -4.96 -5.04
C TRP A 236 -4.06 -4.93 -3.55
N ILE A 237 -3.87 -3.75 -2.98
CA ILE A 237 -3.38 -3.63 -1.60
C ILE A 237 -4.36 -4.23 -0.60
N ARG A 238 -5.66 -3.98 -0.81
CA ARG A 238 -6.74 -4.78 -0.24
C ARG A 238 -7.40 -5.57 -1.37
N PRO A 239 -7.94 -6.77 -1.10
CA PRO A 239 -8.68 -7.51 -2.11
C PRO A 239 -9.68 -6.63 -2.84
N ALA A 240 -9.58 -6.59 -4.17
CA ALA A 240 -10.51 -5.82 -4.98
C ALA A 240 -11.90 -6.42 -4.92
N ASN A 241 -12.92 -5.57 -4.89
CA ASN A 241 -14.30 -6.01 -5.14
C ASN A 241 -14.58 -6.11 -6.64
N ASP A 242 -15.69 -6.73 -7.01
CA ASP A 242 -16.06 -6.94 -8.42
C ASP A 242 -16.23 -5.63 -9.18
N ASP A 243 -16.72 -4.58 -8.52
CA ASP A 243 -16.86 -3.25 -9.11
C ASP A 243 -15.50 -2.61 -9.43
N GLU A 244 -14.49 -2.76 -8.57
CA GLU A 244 -13.13 -2.29 -8.78
C GLU A 244 -12.45 -3.06 -9.92
N ARG A 245 -12.63 -4.37 -9.98
CA ARG A 245 -12.11 -5.20 -11.07
C ARG A 245 -12.78 -4.86 -12.39
N THR A 246 -14.10 -4.68 -12.40
CA THR A 246 -14.87 -4.35 -13.61
C THR A 246 -14.57 -2.93 -14.07
N ALA A 247 -14.43 -1.97 -13.16
CA ALA A 247 -14.16 -0.58 -13.54
C ALA A 247 -12.76 -0.34 -14.11
N LEU A 248 -11.86 -1.32 -14.01
CA LEU A 248 -10.56 -1.30 -14.67
C LEU A 248 -10.40 -2.42 -15.71
N GLY A 249 -11.36 -3.35 -15.78
CA GLY A 249 -11.41 -4.47 -16.71
C GLY A 249 -12.40 -4.20 -17.82
N THR A 250 -11.95 -4.17 -19.08
CA THR A 250 -12.84 -3.97 -20.24
C THR A 250 -13.91 -5.06 -20.34
N HIS A 251 -15.15 -4.65 -20.57
CA HIS A 251 -16.23 -5.49 -21.13
C HIS A 251 -15.90 -6.00 -22.53
#